data_AF-A0A1L3FH82-F1
#
_entry.id   AF-A0A1L3FH82-F1
#
_cell.length_a   1.000
_cell.length_b   1.000
_cell.length_c   1.000
_cell.angle_alpha   90.00
_cell.angle_beta   90.00
_cell.angle_gamma   90.00
#
_symmetry.space_group_name_H-M   'P 1'
#
loop_
_entity.id
_entity.type
_entity.pdbx_description
1 polymer ?
#
loop_
_entity_poly.entity_id
_entity_poly.type
_entity_poly.pdbx_seq_one_letter_code
_entity_poly.pdbx_strand_id
1 'polypeptide(L)'
;MLRRVVLRFARDRKANIAVIFALTMVPIVFLLGMTLDYTQAVRKREQLNAAADAAAIAAVRPAMLTQTDKTVVQATAAAVFAAKANLPGLTATPTPTITVTDSGLARSITVSYTAQSVNNFPSVLGKQTWDVSGSSTAKASSAPNMNFYLLLDDSPSMALAATQADITNMIAATKNQPSYAKNCSFACHEARPNNATASSTNKDNLTVARANNITLRIDLVTNAVTQLLKGPWTCPQAGVTGGVMQCMSALNNTTYKAAIYTFDYALNTIQVLTTPDTAATKINNIQLLTVDHQNCPIVDSKGNCTYTTDYGTDISGGLTGVNTVMPAPGTGTNQAGDTPQEVVFLVTDGVEDKLIPKTGGSCDPNATYALPTANSTTLRCQQPLDTTVCTTIKNRGIRIAVLYTEYLQLSDSWYTSRISQFNNPSSSTGTIATRLQSCASPGLYASVQTGGDISAALTNLFIKVASSTASLVQ
;
A
#
# COMPACT_ATOMS: atom_id res chain seq x y z
N MET A 1 -45.18 -66.42 -40.56
CA MET A 1 -46.33 -65.49 -40.39
C MET A 1 -45.98 -64.03 -40.70
N LEU A 2 -44.84 -63.48 -40.23
CA LEU A 2 -44.45 -62.08 -40.50
C LEU A 2 -44.49 -61.67 -41.99
N ARG A 3 -43.99 -62.51 -42.90
CA ARG A 3 -43.92 -62.18 -44.34
C ARG A 3 -45.29 -61.92 -44.99
N ARG A 4 -46.33 -62.68 -44.59
CA ARG A 4 -47.71 -62.48 -45.06
C ARG A 4 -48.32 -61.21 -44.49
N VAL A 5 -48.00 -60.87 -43.24
CA VAL A 5 -48.48 -59.65 -42.57
C VAL A 5 -47.85 -58.41 -43.20
N VAL A 6 -46.55 -58.43 -43.48
CA VAL A 6 -45.82 -57.33 -44.15
C VAL A 6 -46.33 -57.09 -45.58
N LEU A 7 -46.55 -58.15 -46.36
CA LEU A 7 -47.08 -58.04 -47.72
C LEU A 7 -48.52 -57.52 -47.77
N ARG A 8 -49.33 -57.87 -46.77
CA ARG A 8 -50.72 -57.41 -46.64
C ARG A 8 -50.77 -55.94 -46.18
N PHE A 9 -49.87 -55.54 -45.28
CA PHE A 9 -49.69 -54.15 -44.86
C PHE A 9 -49.20 -53.26 -46.02
N ALA A 10 -48.22 -53.71 -46.81
CA ALA A 10 -47.70 -52.98 -47.97
C ALA A 10 -48.71 -52.81 -49.12
N ARG A 11 -49.78 -53.60 -49.14
CA ARG A 11 -50.86 -53.53 -50.14
C ARG A 11 -52.13 -52.84 -49.64
N ASP A 12 -52.16 -52.38 -48.39
CA ASP A 12 -53.36 -51.76 -47.82
C ASP A 12 -53.54 -50.32 -48.34
N ARG A 13 -54.69 -50.06 -48.98
CA ARG A 13 -55.03 -48.75 -49.56
C ARG A 13 -55.51 -47.72 -48.54
N LYS A 14 -55.67 -48.11 -47.26
CA LYS A 14 -56.03 -47.21 -46.16
C LYS A 14 -54.82 -46.65 -45.40
N ALA A 15 -53.60 -46.84 -45.90
CA ALA A 15 -52.34 -46.52 -45.23
C ALA A 15 -51.96 -45.01 -45.19
N ASN A 16 -52.92 -44.08 -45.21
CA ASN A 16 -52.65 -42.63 -45.23
C ASN A 16 -51.79 -42.17 -44.04
N ILE A 17 -52.01 -42.76 -42.86
CA ILE A 17 -51.21 -42.50 -41.65
C ILE A 17 -49.75 -42.97 -41.82
N ALA A 18 -49.52 -44.14 -42.43
CA ALA A 18 -48.18 -44.66 -42.66
C ALA A 18 -47.39 -43.80 -43.66
N VAL A 19 -48.06 -43.26 -44.67
CA VAL A 19 -47.46 -42.33 -45.65
C VAL A 19 -47.10 -40.99 -45.01
N ILE A 20 -48.01 -40.39 -44.22
CA ILE A 20 -47.72 -39.15 -43.48
C ILE A 20 -46.61 -39.38 -42.46
N PHE A 21 -46.62 -40.50 -41.73
CA PHE A 21 -45.55 -40.88 -40.81
C PHE A 21 -44.20 -41.00 -41.51
N ALA A 22 -44.14 -41.70 -42.65
CA ALA A 22 -42.89 -41.83 -43.41
C ALA A 22 -42.36 -40.48 -43.93
N LEU A 23 -43.25 -39.60 -44.41
CA LEU A 23 -42.87 -38.26 -44.89
C LEU A 23 -42.42 -37.33 -43.76
N THR A 24 -43.06 -37.40 -42.59
CA THR A 24 -42.70 -36.60 -41.41
C THR A 24 -41.46 -37.12 -40.68
N MET A 25 -41.17 -38.42 -40.80
CA MET A 25 -39.96 -39.02 -40.22
C MET A 25 -38.67 -38.43 -40.81
N VAL A 26 -38.65 -38.11 -42.11
CA VAL A 26 -37.48 -37.53 -42.78
C VAL A 26 -37.02 -36.20 -42.15
N PRO A 27 -37.87 -35.15 -42.03
CA PRO A 27 -37.47 -33.90 -41.39
C PRO A 27 -37.19 -34.05 -39.89
N ILE A 28 -37.87 -34.98 -39.18
CA ILE A 28 -37.59 -35.22 -37.75
C ILE A 28 -36.19 -35.82 -37.57
N VAL A 29 -35.83 -36.85 -38.33
CA VAL A 29 -34.49 -37.48 -38.27
C VAL A 29 -33.41 -36.47 -38.66
N PHE A 30 -33.68 -35.64 -39.68
CA PHE A 30 -32.79 -34.54 -40.07
C PHE A 30 -32.54 -33.57 -38.90
N LEU A 31 -33.60 -33.09 -38.23
CA LEU A 31 -33.49 -32.18 -37.10
C LEU A 31 -32.78 -32.81 -35.90
N LEU A 32 -33.02 -34.09 -35.63
CA LEU A 32 -32.32 -34.83 -34.56
C LEU A 32 -30.82 -34.95 -34.86
N GLY A 33 -30.44 -35.30 -36.10
CA GLY A 33 -29.04 -35.34 -36.52
C GLY A 33 -28.36 -33.98 -36.37
N MET A 34 -29.00 -32.92 -36.84
CA MET A 34 -28.51 -31.54 -36.70
C MET A 34 -28.34 -31.13 -35.22
N THR A 35 -29.30 -31.50 -34.36
CA THR A 35 -29.25 -31.17 -32.93
C THR A 35 -28.10 -31.88 -32.22
N LEU A 36 -27.84 -33.15 -32.58
CA LEU A 36 -26.72 -33.91 -32.04
C LEU A 36 -25.38 -33.31 -32.47
N ASP A 37 -25.22 -33.00 -33.75
CA ASP A 37 -23.99 -32.40 -34.28
C ASP A 37 -23.74 -30.99 -33.70
N TYR A 38 -24.80 -30.19 -33.55
CA TYR A 38 -24.72 -28.89 -32.88
C TYR A 38 -24.33 -29.01 -31.42
N THR A 39 -24.95 -29.93 -30.69
CA THR A 39 -24.63 -30.13 -29.28
C THR A 39 -23.19 -30.60 -29.12
N GLN A 40 -22.68 -31.45 -30.02
CA GLN A 40 -21.28 -31.86 -30.01
C GLN A 40 -20.34 -30.69 -30.33
N ALA A 41 -20.61 -29.90 -31.38
CA ALA A 41 -19.81 -28.74 -31.74
C ALA A 41 -19.74 -27.71 -30.59
N VAL A 42 -20.87 -27.42 -29.95
CA VAL A 42 -20.91 -26.53 -28.78
C VAL A 42 -20.11 -27.12 -27.61
N ARG A 43 -20.25 -28.41 -27.30
CA ARG A 43 -19.44 -29.07 -26.25
C ARG A 43 -17.94 -28.96 -26.55
N LYS A 44 -17.51 -29.12 -27.80
CA LYS A 44 -16.11 -28.95 -28.20
C LYS A 44 -15.64 -27.51 -28.05
N ARG A 45 -16.47 -26.53 -28.44
CA ARG A 45 -16.19 -25.11 -28.20
C ARG A 45 -16.00 -24.83 -26.71
N GLU A 46 -16.86 -25.33 -25.83
CA GLU A 46 -16.70 -25.12 -24.39
C GLU A 46 -15.43 -25.78 -23.83
N GLN A 47 -15.07 -26.98 -24.30
CA GLN A 47 -13.81 -27.63 -23.93
C GLN A 47 -12.58 -26.86 -24.42
N LEU A 48 -12.63 -26.31 -25.64
CA LEU A 48 -11.55 -25.49 -26.20
C LEU A 48 -11.48 -24.10 -25.54
N ASN A 49 -12.61 -23.53 -25.12
CA ASN A 49 -12.65 -22.31 -24.30
C ASN A 49 -11.97 -22.55 -22.95
N ALA A 50 -12.25 -23.68 -22.29
CA ALA A 50 -11.55 -24.05 -21.06
C ALA A 50 -10.04 -24.28 -21.28
N ALA A 51 -9.64 -24.79 -22.44
CA ALA A 51 -8.23 -24.90 -22.82
C ALA A 51 -7.57 -23.53 -23.05
N ALA A 52 -8.25 -22.61 -23.74
CA ALA A 52 -7.80 -21.23 -23.97
C ALA A 52 -7.65 -20.47 -22.64
N ASP A 53 -8.60 -20.67 -21.74
CA ASP A 53 -8.59 -20.08 -20.41
C ASP A 53 -7.43 -20.56 -19.54
N ALA A 54 -7.25 -21.89 -19.46
CA ALA A 54 -6.12 -22.48 -18.77
C ALA A 54 -4.77 -22.00 -19.33
N ALA A 55 -4.68 -21.83 -20.65
CA ALA A 55 -3.49 -21.30 -21.32
C ALA A 55 -3.25 -19.81 -21.01
N ALA A 56 -4.28 -18.98 -21.04
CA ALA A 56 -4.19 -17.56 -20.71
C ALA A 56 -3.73 -17.37 -19.25
N ILE A 57 -4.36 -18.07 -18.30
CA ILE A 57 -3.99 -18.05 -16.88
C ILE A 57 -2.55 -18.56 -16.67
N ALA A 58 -2.14 -19.62 -17.37
CA ALA A 58 -0.79 -20.16 -17.25
C ALA A 58 0.29 -19.14 -17.63
N ALA A 59 0.01 -18.29 -18.61
CA ALA A 59 0.92 -17.29 -19.14
C ALA A 59 0.96 -15.97 -18.35
N VAL A 60 0.08 -15.81 -17.34
CA VAL A 60 0.10 -14.68 -16.40
C VAL A 60 0.48 -15.08 -14.97
N ARG A 61 0.97 -16.31 -14.75
CA ARG A 61 1.49 -16.74 -13.45
C ARG A 61 2.71 -15.90 -13.03
N PRO A 62 3.03 -15.79 -11.73
CA PRO A 62 4.14 -14.96 -11.25
C PRO A 62 5.48 -15.19 -11.99
N ALA A 63 5.86 -16.45 -12.23
CA ALA A 63 7.07 -16.79 -12.98
C ALA A 63 7.04 -16.33 -14.45
N MET A 64 5.86 -16.21 -15.05
CA MET A 64 5.70 -15.68 -16.40
C MET A 64 5.63 -14.16 -16.41
N LEU A 65 5.18 -13.50 -15.34
CA LEU A 65 5.17 -12.03 -15.25
C LEU A 65 6.60 -11.44 -15.23
N THR A 66 7.57 -12.19 -14.71
CA THR A 66 8.99 -11.78 -14.69
C THR A 66 9.73 -12.08 -15.99
N GLN A 67 9.12 -12.82 -16.92
CA GLN A 67 9.71 -13.17 -18.20
C GLN A 67 9.61 -12.00 -19.19
N THR A 68 10.74 -11.52 -19.68
CA THR A 68 10.84 -10.44 -20.67
C THR A 68 10.73 -10.95 -22.10
N ASP A 69 11.14 -12.20 -22.35
CA ASP A 69 11.01 -12.82 -23.67
C ASP A 69 9.56 -13.29 -23.93
N LYS A 70 8.85 -12.53 -24.76
CA LYS A 70 7.46 -12.85 -25.14
C LYS A 70 7.33 -14.22 -25.84
N THR A 71 8.39 -14.71 -26.49
CA THR A 71 8.35 -16.02 -27.17
C THR A 71 8.25 -17.16 -26.16
N VAL A 72 8.91 -17.05 -25.01
CA VAL A 72 8.81 -18.03 -23.91
C VAL A 72 7.42 -18.03 -23.29
N VAL A 73 6.81 -16.85 -23.12
CA VAL A 73 5.44 -16.69 -22.61
C VAL A 73 4.43 -17.32 -23.57
N GLN A 74 4.56 -17.03 -24.87
CA GLN A 74 3.74 -17.61 -25.92
C GLN A 74 3.89 -19.14 -25.97
N ALA A 75 5.12 -19.65 -25.93
CA ALA A 75 5.39 -21.09 -25.92
C ALA A 75 4.75 -21.80 -24.72
N THR A 76 4.77 -21.16 -23.54
CA THR A 76 4.14 -21.69 -22.32
C THR A 76 2.61 -21.78 -22.48
N ALA A 77 1.97 -20.71 -22.97
CA ALA A 77 0.53 -20.71 -23.24
C ALA A 77 0.16 -21.78 -24.28
N ALA A 78 0.93 -21.87 -25.37
CA ALA A 78 0.72 -22.83 -26.45
C ALA A 78 0.83 -24.27 -25.96
N ALA A 79 1.81 -24.60 -25.12
CA ALA A 79 1.98 -25.93 -24.56
C ALA A 79 0.80 -26.33 -23.67
N VAL A 80 0.32 -25.42 -22.82
CA VAL A 80 -0.87 -25.67 -21.97
C VAL A 80 -2.13 -25.84 -22.81
N PHE A 81 -2.32 -25.00 -23.82
CA PHE A 81 -3.44 -25.12 -24.74
C PHE A 81 -3.42 -26.47 -25.47
N ALA A 82 -2.30 -26.84 -26.08
CA ALA A 82 -2.15 -28.09 -26.82
C ALA A 82 -2.42 -29.33 -25.96
N ALA A 83 -1.97 -29.32 -24.69
CA ALA A 83 -2.23 -30.40 -23.74
C ALA A 83 -3.72 -30.60 -23.41
N LYS A 84 -4.54 -29.55 -23.53
CA LYS A 84 -5.98 -29.57 -23.21
C LYS A 84 -6.89 -29.60 -24.45
N ALA A 85 -6.40 -29.11 -25.59
CA ALA A 85 -7.14 -29.01 -26.84
C ALA A 85 -7.11 -30.28 -27.70
N ASN A 86 -6.34 -31.30 -27.30
CA ASN A 86 -6.35 -32.62 -27.95
C ASN A 86 -7.64 -33.38 -27.59
N LEU A 87 -8.73 -33.05 -28.28
CA LEU A 87 -10.07 -33.57 -28.02
C LEU A 87 -10.51 -34.50 -29.17
N PRO A 88 -11.13 -35.66 -28.86
CA PRO A 88 -11.67 -36.53 -29.90
C PRO A 88 -12.81 -35.83 -30.64
N GLY A 89 -12.95 -36.10 -31.94
CA GLY A 89 -14.00 -35.49 -32.79
C GLY A 89 -13.64 -34.10 -33.34
N LEU A 90 -12.38 -33.67 -33.22
CA LEU A 90 -11.82 -32.59 -34.02
C LEU A 90 -11.03 -33.17 -35.20
N THR A 91 -10.90 -32.42 -36.30
CA THR A 91 -10.07 -32.86 -37.44
C THR A 91 -8.58 -32.87 -37.13
N ALA A 92 -8.14 -31.92 -36.29
CA ALA A 92 -6.79 -31.80 -35.76
C ALA A 92 -6.83 -30.99 -34.47
N THR A 93 -5.78 -31.09 -33.66
CA THR A 93 -5.59 -30.18 -32.53
C THR A 93 -5.38 -28.75 -33.06
N PRO A 94 -6.19 -27.76 -32.64
CA PRO A 94 -6.06 -26.40 -33.13
C PRO A 94 -4.76 -25.75 -32.63
N THR A 95 -4.13 -24.95 -33.48
CA THR A 95 -3.01 -24.08 -33.08
C THR A 95 -3.57 -22.74 -32.62
N PRO A 96 -3.33 -22.30 -31.38
CA PRO A 96 -3.87 -21.04 -30.89
C PRO A 96 -3.05 -19.85 -31.42
N THR A 97 -3.72 -18.70 -31.57
CA THR A 97 -3.07 -17.40 -31.71
C THR A 97 -2.99 -16.74 -30.34
N ILE A 98 -1.76 -16.40 -29.89
CA ILE A 98 -1.48 -15.89 -28.55
C ILE A 98 -0.89 -14.48 -28.64
N THR A 99 -1.61 -13.51 -28.08
CA THR A 99 -1.19 -12.11 -28.01
C THR A 99 -0.74 -11.76 -26.59
N VAL A 100 0.49 -11.24 -26.46
CA VAL A 100 1.10 -10.79 -25.19
C VAL A 100 1.22 -9.28 -25.20
N THR A 101 0.41 -8.62 -24.38
CA THR A 101 0.40 -7.15 -24.23
C THR A 101 0.84 -6.76 -22.83
N ASP A 102 1.92 -5.99 -22.76
CA ASP A 102 2.46 -5.45 -21.50
C ASP A 102 2.17 -3.96 -21.43
N SER A 103 1.65 -3.50 -20.29
CA SER A 103 1.33 -2.11 -20.01
C SER A 103 1.73 -1.77 -18.57
N GLY A 104 2.91 -1.18 -18.41
CA GLY A 104 3.52 -0.97 -17.09
C GLY A 104 3.71 -2.31 -16.37
N LEU A 105 3.11 -2.44 -15.19
CA LEU A 105 3.17 -3.67 -14.37
C LEU A 105 2.18 -4.76 -14.82
N ALA A 106 1.22 -4.41 -15.67
CA ALA A 106 0.15 -5.31 -16.08
C ALA A 106 0.51 -6.05 -17.37
N ARG A 107 0.30 -7.37 -17.37
CA ARG A 107 0.38 -8.24 -18.55
C ARG A 107 -1.00 -8.78 -18.87
N SER A 108 -1.42 -8.63 -20.11
CA SER A 108 -2.64 -9.21 -20.68
C SER A 108 -2.27 -10.26 -21.70
N ILE A 109 -2.78 -11.48 -21.52
CA ILE A 109 -2.64 -12.58 -22.47
C ILE A 109 -3.98 -12.87 -23.09
N THR A 110 -4.07 -12.81 -24.41
CA THR A 110 -5.26 -13.26 -25.15
C THR A 110 -4.92 -14.49 -25.96
N VAL A 111 -5.66 -15.57 -25.74
CA VAL A 111 -5.54 -16.84 -26.46
C VAL A 111 -6.79 -17.01 -27.29
N SER A 112 -6.64 -17.08 -28.61
CA SER A 112 -7.74 -17.32 -29.55
C SER A 112 -7.47 -18.56 -30.39
N TYR A 113 -8.52 -19.25 -30.83
CA TYR A 113 -8.39 -20.47 -31.62
C TYR A 113 -9.53 -20.60 -32.64
N THR A 114 -9.26 -21.38 -33.67
CA THR A 114 -10.23 -21.87 -34.65
C THR A 114 -10.02 -23.37 -34.81
N ALA A 115 -11.09 -24.16 -34.75
CA ALA A 115 -11.04 -25.61 -34.91
C ALA A 115 -12.24 -26.10 -35.72
N GLN A 116 -12.13 -27.32 -36.26
CA GLN A 116 -13.23 -27.95 -36.99
C GLN A 116 -13.74 -29.17 -36.22
N SER A 117 -15.00 -29.13 -35.79
CA SER A 117 -15.71 -30.24 -35.17
C SER A 117 -16.21 -31.18 -36.27
N VAL A 118 -15.88 -32.46 -36.17
CA VAL A 118 -16.37 -33.51 -37.06
C VAL A 118 -17.84 -33.77 -36.75
N ASN A 119 -18.68 -33.75 -37.79
CA ASN A 119 -20.11 -34.03 -37.67
C ASN A 119 -20.35 -35.55 -37.75
N ASN A 120 -21.28 -36.07 -36.96
CA ASN A 120 -21.67 -37.49 -36.98
C ASN A 120 -22.67 -37.79 -38.11
N PHE A 121 -23.40 -36.79 -38.60
CA PHE A 121 -24.37 -36.94 -39.70
C PHE A 121 -24.01 -36.08 -40.93
N PRO A 122 -22.80 -36.24 -41.50
CA PRO A 122 -22.30 -35.34 -42.54
C PRO A 122 -23.09 -35.43 -43.86
N SER A 123 -23.60 -36.63 -44.20
CA SER A 123 -24.42 -36.88 -45.39
C SER A 123 -25.81 -36.26 -45.30
N VAL A 124 -26.33 -36.09 -44.09
CA VAL A 124 -27.63 -35.46 -43.85
C VAL A 124 -27.51 -33.94 -44.01
N LEU A 125 -26.40 -33.37 -43.53
CA LEU A 125 -26.18 -31.93 -43.46
C LEU A 125 -25.40 -31.35 -44.66
N GLY A 126 -24.82 -32.21 -45.51
CA GLY A 126 -23.93 -31.78 -46.60
C GLY A 126 -22.62 -31.13 -46.13
N LYS A 127 -22.30 -31.21 -44.83
CA LYS A 127 -21.08 -30.63 -44.23
C LYS A 127 -20.39 -31.67 -43.36
N GLN A 128 -19.14 -31.97 -43.70
CA GLN A 128 -18.28 -32.90 -42.95
C GLN A 128 -17.90 -32.35 -41.58
N THR A 129 -17.74 -31.04 -41.47
CA THR A 129 -17.30 -30.36 -40.26
C THR A 129 -18.02 -29.04 -40.05
N TRP A 130 -18.06 -28.58 -38.80
CA TRP A 130 -18.45 -27.21 -38.43
C TRP A 130 -17.29 -26.49 -37.76
N ASP A 131 -17.07 -25.24 -38.16
CA ASP A 131 -16.08 -24.37 -37.55
C ASP A 131 -16.54 -23.95 -36.15
N VAL A 132 -15.66 -24.10 -35.18
CA VAL A 132 -15.80 -23.56 -33.83
C VAL A 132 -14.62 -22.65 -33.55
N SER A 133 -14.89 -21.52 -32.91
CA SER A 133 -13.89 -20.55 -32.52
C SER A 133 -14.21 -19.99 -31.15
N GLY A 134 -13.19 -19.43 -30.52
CA GLY A 134 -13.31 -18.80 -29.21
C GLY A 134 -12.03 -18.07 -28.83
N SER A 135 -12.13 -17.30 -27.76
CA SER A 135 -11.01 -16.58 -27.17
C SER A 135 -11.18 -16.48 -25.66
N SER A 136 -10.06 -16.55 -24.93
CA SER A 136 -9.99 -16.17 -23.51
C SER A 136 -8.88 -15.15 -23.31
N THR A 137 -9.10 -14.22 -22.37
CA THR A 137 -8.11 -13.24 -21.95
C THR A 137 -7.87 -13.38 -20.45
N ALA A 138 -6.62 -13.32 -20.02
CA ALA A 138 -6.25 -13.23 -18.62
C ALA A 138 -5.33 -12.03 -18.42
N LYS A 139 -5.47 -11.34 -17.27
CA LYS A 139 -4.63 -10.21 -16.88
C LYS A 139 -4.03 -10.45 -15.51
N ALA A 140 -2.75 -10.12 -15.35
CA ALA A 140 -2.13 -10.04 -14.04
C ALA A 140 -1.19 -8.84 -13.95
N SER A 141 -1.01 -8.31 -12.75
CA SER A 141 -0.07 -7.24 -12.46
C SER A 141 1.01 -7.69 -11.48
N SER A 142 2.26 -7.35 -11.78
CA SER A 142 3.38 -7.48 -10.86
C SER A 142 3.35 -6.39 -9.79
N ALA A 143 3.96 -6.65 -8.65
CA ALA A 143 4.29 -5.58 -7.71
C ALA A 143 5.44 -4.71 -8.28
N PRO A 144 5.46 -3.40 -7.99
CA PRO A 144 6.49 -2.49 -8.46
C PRO A 144 7.74 -2.49 -7.58
N ASN A 145 8.86 -2.10 -8.18
CA ASN A 145 9.99 -1.52 -7.48
C ASN A 145 9.57 -0.20 -6.80
N MET A 146 10.00 0.01 -5.56
CA MET A 146 9.58 1.16 -4.77
C MET A 146 10.71 1.76 -3.94
N ASN A 147 10.70 3.09 -3.82
CA ASN A 147 11.51 3.85 -2.91
C ASN A 147 10.63 4.37 -1.76
N PHE A 148 11.04 4.06 -0.53
CA PHE A 148 10.34 4.43 0.69
C PHE A 148 11.09 5.54 1.42
N TYR A 149 10.39 6.63 1.72
CA TYR A 149 10.92 7.77 2.47
C TYR A 149 10.22 7.80 3.82
N LEU A 150 10.90 7.29 4.84
CA LEU A 150 10.40 7.35 6.21
C LEU A 150 10.63 8.78 6.71
N LEU A 151 9.55 9.53 6.92
CA LEU A 151 9.54 10.86 7.51
C LEU A 151 8.96 10.74 8.92
N LEU A 152 9.85 10.74 9.91
CA LEU A 152 9.55 10.38 11.28
C LEU A 152 9.57 11.64 12.15
N ASP A 153 8.50 11.86 12.90
CA ASP A 153 8.44 12.95 13.87
C ASP A 153 9.44 12.68 15.01
N ASP A 154 10.39 13.59 15.21
CA ASP A 154 11.30 13.60 16.35
C ASP A 154 11.16 14.86 17.21
N SER A 155 10.06 15.59 17.01
CA SER A 155 9.75 16.79 17.77
C SER A 155 9.46 16.49 19.25
N PRO A 156 9.45 17.52 20.14
CA PRO A 156 9.27 17.32 21.58
C PRO A 156 7.98 16.58 21.97
N SER A 157 6.92 16.61 21.14
CA SER A 157 5.68 15.87 21.43
C SER A 157 5.85 14.35 21.38
N MET A 158 6.86 13.87 20.65
CA MET A 158 7.24 12.45 20.58
C MET A 158 7.98 11.97 21.83
N ALA A 159 8.28 12.88 22.77
CA ALA A 159 8.81 12.58 24.09
C ALA A 159 7.72 12.20 25.11
N LEU A 160 6.45 12.06 24.69
CA LEU A 160 5.39 11.56 25.57
C LEU A 160 5.64 10.09 25.91
N ALA A 161 5.42 9.74 27.18
CA ALA A 161 5.41 8.35 27.62
C ALA A 161 4.41 7.50 26.82
N ALA A 162 4.83 6.31 26.41
CA ALA A 162 4.18 5.53 25.34
C ALA A 162 2.86 4.85 25.74
N THR A 163 2.76 4.43 27.00
CA THR A 163 1.60 3.70 27.54
C THR A 163 1.03 4.41 28.77
N GLN A 164 -0.18 4.06 29.20
CA GLN A 164 -0.74 4.62 30.44
C GLN A 164 0.12 4.27 31.68
N ALA A 165 0.74 3.10 31.69
CA ALA A 165 1.68 2.70 32.74
C ALA A 165 2.93 3.58 32.71
N ASP A 166 3.53 3.80 31.54
CA ASP A 166 4.68 4.69 31.37
C ASP A 166 4.34 6.13 31.74
N ILE A 167 3.16 6.63 31.38
CA ILE A 167 2.68 7.98 31.76
C ILE A 167 2.61 8.11 33.28
N THR A 168 2.02 7.12 33.95
CA THR A 168 1.93 7.10 35.41
C THR A 168 3.31 7.07 36.06
N ASN A 169 4.21 6.23 35.55
CA ASN A 169 5.59 6.14 36.00
C ASN A 169 6.36 7.44 35.76
N MET A 170 6.10 8.12 34.64
CA MET A 170 6.76 9.37 34.27
C MET A 170 6.35 10.52 35.20
N ILE A 171 5.06 10.66 35.47
CA ILE A 171 4.55 11.64 36.43
C ILE A 171 5.13 11.36 37.83
N ALA A 172 5.19 10.08 38.24
CA ALA A 172 5.75 9.70 39.54
C ALA A 172 7.27 9.97 39.62
N ALA A 173 8.02 9.68 38.56
CA ALA A 173 9.47 9.87 38.51
C ALA A 173 9.85 11.36 38.46
N THR A 174 9.02 12.20 37.84
CA THR A 174 9.23 13.65 37.75
C THR A 174 8.61 14.46 38.89
N LYS A 175 8.04 13.81 39.92
CA LYS A 175 7.38 14.52 41.04
C LYS A 175 8.28 15.49 41.80
N ASN A 176 9.59 15.27 41.77
CA ASN A 176 10.60 16.07 42.45
C ASN A 176 11.33 17.04 41.50
N GLN A 177 11.00 17.02 40.20
CA GLN A 177 11.53 18.01 39.28
C GLN A 177 10.97 19.40 39.61
N PRO A 178 11.73 20.48 39.36
CA PRO A 178 11.25 21.82 39.66
C PRO A 178 10.37 22.38 38.53
N SER A 179 9.57 23.40 38.88
CA SER A 179 8.78 24.20 37.94
C SER A 179 7.93 23.37 36.94
N TYR A 180 7.99 23.69 35.65
CA TYR A 180 7.26 23.08 34.54
C TYR A 180 7.60 21.61 34.28
N ALA A 181 8.77 21.15 34.75
CA ALA A 181 9.19 19.76 34.59
C ALA A 181 8.54 18.82 35.63
N LYS A 182 7.90 19.37 36.66
CA LYS A 182 7.28 18.62 37.76
C LYS A 182 6.00 17.88 37.32
N ASN A 183 5.85 16.63 37.79
CA ASN A 183 4.65 15.80 37.53
C ASN A 183 4.30 15.73 36.02
N CYS A 184 5.32 15.76 35.16
CA CYS A 184 5.14 15.87 33.73
C CYS A 184 5.08 14.48 33.11
N SER A 185 4.17 14.27 32.16
CA SER A 185 4.09 13.05 31.34
C SER A 185 5.06 13.07 30.16
N PHE A 186 5.64 14.23 29.84
CA PHE A 186 6.62 14.40 28.77
C PHE A 186 8.05 14.32 29.29
N ALA A 187 8.89 13.62 28.54
CA ALA A 187 10.31 13.48 28.75
C ALA A 187 11.09 14.54 27.98
N CYS A 188 10.81 15.83 28.24
CA CYS A 188 11.47 16.95 27.59
C CYS A 188 13.00 16.76 27.58
N HIS A 189 13.59 16.89 26.39
CA HIS A 189 15.02 16.75 26.14
C HIS A 189 15.68 18.12 26.14
N GLU A 190 16.21 18.54 27.28
CA GLU A 190 16.68 19.92 27.48
C GLU A 190 18.20 19.98 27.69
N ALA A 191 18.89 20.84 26.95
CA ALA A 191 20.33 21.08 27.15
C ALA A 191 20.61 21.85 28.46
N ARG A 192 19.71 22.75 28.83
CA ARG A 192 19.76 23.58 30.04
C ARG A 192 18.44 23.47 30.83
N PRO A 193 18.14 22.29 31.40
CA PRO A 193 16.89 22.09 32.14
C PRO A 193 16.78 23.13 33.25
N ASN A 194 15.56 23.64 33.45
CA ASN A 194 15.28 24.71 34.41
C ASN A 194 16.12 25.98 34.20
N ASN A 195 16.47 26.25 32.94
CA ASN A 195 17.26 27.40 32.49
C ASN A 195 18.67 27.44 33.12
N ALA A 196 19.22 26.29 33.47
CA ALA A 196 20.54 26.13 34.06
C ALA A 196 21.30 24.96 33.44
N THR A 197 22.63 24.97 33.52
CA THR A 197 23.47 23.89 32.96
C THR A 197 23.08 22.54 33.54
N ALA A 198 22.99 21.52 32.68
CA ALA A 198 22.72 20.16 33.10
C ALA A 198 23.77 19.66 34.11
N SER A 199 23.32 18.95 35.14
CA SER A 199 24.18 18.38 36.18
C SER A 199 23.57 17.10 36.78
N SER A 200 24.26 16.46 37.72
CA SER A 200 23.72 15.29 38.42
C SER A 200 22.47 15.60 39.26
N THR A 201 22.22 16.87 39.58
CA THR A 201 21.06 17.34 40.35
C THR A 201 20.10 18.19 39.51
N ASN A 202 20.53 18.71 38.37
CA ASN A 202 19.72 19.45 37.40
C ASN A 202 19.59 18.64 36.12
N LYS A 203 18.60 17.74 36.09
CA LYS A 203 18.36 16.80 34.99
C LYS A 203 17.12 17.20 34.22
N ASP A 204 17.17 17.03 32.91
CA ASP A 204 15.97 17.09 32.09
C ASP A 204 15.09 15.85 32.32
N ASN A 205 13.87 15.90 31.81
CA ASN A 205 12.93 14.82 31.98
C ASN A 205 13.29 13.61 31.10
N LEU A 206 13.98 13.78 29.98
CA LEU A 206 14.52 12.65 29.22
C LEU A 206 15.49 11.82 30.05
N THR A 207 16.45 12.44 30.74
CA THR A 207 17.38 11.72 31.61
C THR A 207 16.65 10.96 32.71
N VAL A 208 15.58 11.55 33.29
CA VAL A 208 14.74 10.87 34.28
C VAL A 208 14.03 9.66 33.67
N ALA A 209 13.44 9.80 32.47
CA ALA A 209 12.77 8.71 31.78
C ALA A 209 13.71 7.52 31.52
N ARG A 210 14.91 7.80 30.99
CA ARG A 210 15.94 6.78 30.74
C ARG A 210 16.39 6.08 32.01
N ALA A 211 16.62 6.81 33.10
CA ALA A 211 17.02 6.23 34.38
C ALA A 211 15.95 5.32 35.01
N ASN A 212 14.68 5.49 34.63
CA ASN A 212 13.55 4.71 35.15
C ASN A 212 13.00 3.70 34.13
N ASN A 213 13.69 3.47 33.00
CA ASN A 213 13.25 2.58 31.91
C ASN A 213 11.84 2.90 31.39
N ILE A 214 11.48 4.18 31.33
CA ILE A 214 10.19 4.63 30.83
C ILE A 214 10.24 4.67 29.30
N THR A 215 9.30 3.99 28.66
CA THR A 215 9.21 3.94 27.19
C THR A 215 8.52 5.19 26.68
N LEU A 216 9.10 5.84 25.66
CA LEU A 216 8.55 7.01 25.00
C LEU A 216 8.02 6.66 23.60
N ARG A 217 7.15 7.51 23.05
CA ARG A 217 6.61 7.33 21.69
C ARG A 217 7.71 7.21 20.63
N ILE A 218 8.75 8.04 20.72
CA ILE A 218 9.90 7.97 19.82
C ILE A 218 10.61 6.61 19.87
N ASP A 219 10.62 5.94 21.04
CA ASP A 219 11.25 4.62 21.20
C ASP A 219 10.43 3.56 20.46
N LEU A 220 9.11 3.65 20.53
CA LEU A 220 8.21 2.79 19.76
C LEU A 220 8.31 3.02 18.26
N VAL A 221 8.45 4.27 17.80
CA VAL A 221 8.69 4.58 16.38
C VAL A 221 10.02 3.99 15.92
N THR A 222 11.09 4.15 16.71
CA THR A 222 12.41 3.59 16.42
C THR A 222 12.36 2.05 16.36
N ASN A 223 11.59 1.41 17.26
CA ASN A 223 11.36 -0.03 17.23
C ASN A 223 10.60 -0.47 15.97
N ALA A 224 9.51 0.23 15.62
CA ALA A 224 8.71 -0.05 14.44
C ALA A 224 9.55 0.04 13.14
N VAL A 225 10.38 1.07 13.02
CA VAL A 225 11.31 1.23 11.89
C VAL A 225 12.38 0.13 11.89
N THR A 226 12.86 -0.28 13.07
CA THR A 226 13.77 -1.43 13.19
C THR A 226 13.12 -2.70 12.67
N GLN A 227 11.87 -3.01 13.05
CA GLN A 227 11.16 -4.19 12.56
C GLN A 227 10.91 -4.13 11.04
N LEU A 228 10.60 -2.95 10.52
CA LEU A 228 10.38 -2.74 9.10
C LEU A 228 11.65 -2.99 8.27
N LEU A 229 12.80 -2.48 8.72
CA LEU A 229 14.04 -2.44 7.94
C LEU A 229 15.07 -3.53 8.28
N LYS A 230 15.00 -4.18 9.45
CA LYS A 230 16.03 -5.15 9.90
C LYS A 230 15.51 -6.31 10.75
N GLY A 231 14.51 -6.05 11.60
CA GLY A 231 14.05 -6.94 12.67
C GLY A 231 13.66 -8.33 12.18
N PRO A 232 13.47 -9.33 13.06
CA PRO A 232 13.70 -10.75 12.78
C PRO A 232 12.59 -11.44 11.96
N TRP A 233 12.06 -10.77 10.94
CA TRP A 233 11.08 -11.35 10.05
C TRP A 233 11.76 -12.45 9.24
N THR A 234 11.27 -13.67 9.41
CA THR A 234 11.66 -14.77 8.55
C THR A 234 10.63 -14.89 7.44
N CYS A 235 11.11 -15.09 6.21
CA CYS A 235 10.28 -15.24 5.04
C CYS A 235 10.51 -16.64 4.44
N PRO A 236 9.99 -17.72 5.07
CA PRO A 236 10.32 -19.10 4.67
C PRO A 236 10.05 -19.38 3.18
N GLN A 237 8.99 -18.78 2.65
CA GLN A 237 8.57 -18.92 1.25
C GLN A 237 9.59 -18.35 0.25
N ALA A 238 10.39 -17.36 0.67
CA ALA A 238 11.41 -16.73 -0.17
C ALA A 238 12.85 -17.06 0.29
N GLY A 239 13.03 -17.80 1.39
CA GLY A 239 14.33 -18.17 1.92
C GLY A 239 15.19 -17.00 2.43
N VAL A 240 14.57 -15.86 2.76
CA VAL A 240 15.27 -14.65 3.26
C VAL A 240 14.92 -14.36 4.71
N THR A 241 15.88 -13.76 5.43
CA THR A 241 15.72 -13.24 6.80
C THR A 241 16.13 -11.77 6.81
N GLY A 242 15.39 -10.94 7.52
CA GLY A 242 15.61 -9.49 7.60
C GLY A 242 14.32 -8.80 8.00
N GLY A 243 14.17 -7.51 7.72
CA GLY A 243 12.92 -6.80 7.97
C GLY A 243 11.75 -7.23 7.07
N VAL A 244 10.57 -6.71 7.38
CA VAL A 244 9.36 -6.89 6.55
C VAL A 244 9.60 -6.44 5.11
N MET A 245 10.38 -5.37 4.92
CA MET A 245 10.69 -4.84 3.60
C MET A 245 11.44 -5.85 2.74
N GLN A 246 12.45 -6.53 3.29
CA GLN A 246 13.23 -7.56 2.59
C GLN A 246 12.36 -8.76 2.24
N CYS A 247 11.50 -9.23 3.17
CA CYS A 247 10.59 -10.34 2.90
C CYS A 247 9.63 -10.02 1.76
N MET A 248 8.99 -8.84 1.79
CA MET A 248 8.05 -8.43 0.74
C MET A 248 8.75 -8.20 -0.60
N SER A 249 9.95 -7.61 -0.60
CA SER A 249 10.77 -7.42 -1.81
C SER A 249 11.09 -8.77 -2.47
N ALA A 250 11.50 -9.76 -1.68
CA ALA A 250 11.85 -11.08 -2.16
C ALA A 250 10.63 -11.87 -2.67
N LEU A 251 9.52 -11.86 -1.93
CA LEU A 251 8.27 -12.54 -2.32
C LEU A 251 7.70 -12.01 -3.63
N ASN A 252 7.85 -10.72 -3.87
CA ASN A 252 7.29 -10.05 -5.03
C ASN A 252 8.27 -9.92 -6.21
N ASN A 253 9.52 -10.38 -6.05
CA ASN A 253 10.60 -10.17 -7.02
C ASN A 253 10.75 -8.68 -7.42
N THR A 254 10.72 -7.81 -6.42
CA THR A 254 10.88 -6.36 -6.56
C THR A 254 12.13 -5.89 -5.82
N THR A 255 12.54 -4.66 -6.08
CA THR A 255 13.60 -3.95 -5.36
C THR A 255 12.98 -2.83 -4.54
N TYR A 256 13.19 -2.90 -3.22
CA TYR A 256 12.84 -1.82 -2.31
C TYR A 256 14.07 -1.10 -1.79
N LYS A 257 14.00 0.23 -1.77
CA LYS A 257 15.00 1.10 -1.13
C LYS A 257 14.33 1.92 -0.03
N ALA A 258 15.11 2.28 0.98
CA ALA A 258 14.65 3.07 2.11
C ALA A 258 15.56 4.28 2.33
N ALA A 259 14.93 5.42 2.62
CA ALA A 259 15.56 6.61 3.16
C ALA A 259 14.91 6.91 4.53
N ILE A 260 15.70 7.46 5.45
CA ILE A 260 15.25 7.84 6.79
C ILE A 260 15.50 9.33 6.96
N TYR A 261 14.41 10.04 7.23
CA TYR A 261 14.39 11.44 7.58
C TYR A 261 13.63 11.59 8.88
N THR A 262 14.06 12.54 9.70
CA THR A 262 13.27 13.00 10.84
C THR A 262 12.88 14.46 10.62
N PHE A 263 11.89 14.94 11.37
CA PHE A 263 11.53 16.34 11.34
C PHE A 263 11.11 16.87 12.70
N ASP A 264 11.57 18.07 12.96
CA ASP A 264 11.26 18.89 14.12
C ASP A 264 10.87 20.29 13.62
N TYR A 265 11.59 21.36 14.00
CA TYR A 265 11.49 22.66 13.36
C TYR A 265 12.12 22.70 11.97
N ALA A 266 12.87 21.66 11.58
CA ALA A 266 13.48 21.49 10.26
C ALA A 266 13.47 20.02 9.81
N LEU A 267 13.85 19.78 8.55
CA LEU A 267 14.09 18.42 8.04
C LEU A 267 15.51 17.97 8.41
N ASN A 268 15.60 16.80 9.03
CA ASN A 268 16.86 16.17 9.41
C ASN A 268 17.11 14.94 8.52
N THR A 269 18.31 14.84 7.93
CA THR A 269 18.68 13.68 7.10
C THR A 269 19.43 12.66 7.94
N ILE A 270 18.81 11.49 8.19
CA ILE A 270 19.45 10.38 8.88
C ILE A 270 20.14 9.44 7.90
N GLN A 271 19.46 9.10 6.81
CA GLN A 271 19.99 8.26 5.75
C GLN A 271 19.31 8.56 4.41
N VAL A 272 20.12 8.91 3.40
CA VAL A 272 19.63 9.01 2.02
C VAL A 272 19.31 7.65 1.44
N LEU A 273 18.47 7.62 0.40
CA LEU A 273 17.95 6.42 -0.23
C LEU A 273 19.02 5.33 -0.49
N THR A 274 18.86 4.17 0.13
CA THR A 274 19.78 3.05 0.07
C THR A 274 19.04 1.72 0.29
N THR A 275 19.75 0.60 0.42
CA THR A 275 19.13 -0.69 0.76
C THR A 275 18.57 -0.69 2.18
N PRO A 276 17.51 -1.47 2.48
CA PRO A 276 16.91 -1.51 3.82
C PRO A 276 17.92 -1.85 4.92
N ASP A 277 18.83 -2.80 4.67
CA ASP A 277 19.88 -3.18 5.63
C ASP A 277 20.84 -2.03 5.94
N THR A 278 21.25 -1.28 4.91
CA THR A 278 22.15 -0.12 5.09
C THR A 278 21.43 0.97 5.86
N ALA A 279 20.16 1.24 5.54
CA ALA A 279 19.35 2.20 6.25
C ALA A 279 19.15 1.84 7.72
N ALA A 280 18.95 0.56 8.01
CA ALA A 280 18.80 0.09 9.37
C ALA A 280 20.01 0.36 10.27
N THR A 281 21.22 0.49 9.71
CA THR A 281 22.43 0.83 10.48
C THR A 281 22.38 2.24 11.08
N LYS A 282 21.52 3.12 10.56
CA LYS A 282 21.38 4.52 10.98
C LYS A 282 20.21 4.78 11.92
N ILE A 283 19.40 3.77 12.24
CA ILE A 283 18.22 3.92 13.10
C ILE A 283 18.58 4.50 14.49
N ASN A 284 19.75 4.14 15.05
CA ASN A 284 20.20 4.65 16.34
C ASN A 284 20.49 6.18 16.35
N ASN A 285 20.50 6.82 15.17
CA ASN A 285 20.65 8.26 15.04
C ASN A 285 19.30 9.01 15.08
N ILE A 286 18.17 8.30 15.12
CA ILE A 286 16.85 8.89 15.36
C ILE A 286 16.81 9.30 16.84
N GLN A 287 16.77 10.61 17.10
CA GLN A 287 16.80 11.16 18.46
C GLN A 287 15.82 12.32 18.56
N LEU A 288 15.21 12.48 19.74
CA LEU A 288 14.36 13.64 20.01
C LEU A 288 15.14 14.94 19.83
N LEU A 289 14.48 15.95 19.29
CA LEU A 289 14.97 17.33 19.29
C LEU A 289 15.46 17.70 20.70
N THR A 290 16.74 18.04 20.81
CA THR A 290 17.27 18.73 21.98
C THR A 290 16.83 20.18 21.93
N VAL A 291 15.97 20.59 22.86
CA VAL A 291 15.67 22.02 23.06
C VAL A 291 16.67 22.60 24.06
N ASP A 292 16.98 23.88 23.97
CA ASP A 292 17.94 24.47 24.88
C ASP A 292 17.34 24.69 26.29
N HIS A 293 16.24 25.45 26.41
CA HIS A 293 15.41 25.51 27.62
C HIS A 293 14.00 26.05 27.31
N GLN A 294 13.11 26.03 28.31
CA GLN A 294 11.76 26.59 28.17
C GLN A 294 11.75 28.03 27.62
N ASN A 295 10.88 28.28 26.65
CA ASN A 295 10.75 29.51 25.85
C ASN A 295 11.98 29.84 24.99
N CYS A 296 12.93 28.94 24.86
CA CYS A 296 14.15 29.13 24.07
C CYS A 296 14.60 27.80 23.45
N PRO A 297 13.87 27.23 22.47
CA PRO A 297 14.23 25.95 21.89
C PRO A 297 15.60 25.97 21.20
N ILE A 298 15.90 27.04 20.46
CA ILE A 298 17.10 27.17 19.62
C ILE A 298 17.87 28.45 19.96
N VAL A 299 19.18 28.30 20.17
CA VAL A 299 20.11 29.41 20.38
C VAL A 299 20.92 29.72 19.12
N ASP A 300 21.24 30.99 18.90
CA ASP A 300 22.14 31.43 17.83
C ASP A 300 23.62 31.13 18.16
N SER A 301 24.53 31.45 17.25
CA SER A 301 25.97 31.25 17.43
C SER A 301 26.58 32.05 18.59
N LYS A 302 25.84 33.01 19.16
CA LYS A 302 26.23 33.83 20.30
C LYS A 302 25.57 33.35 21.60
N GLY A 303 24.75 32.29 21.55
CA GLY A 303 24.03 31.73 22.70
C GLY A 303 22.74 32.46 23.06
N ASN A 304 22.23 33.36 22.20
CA ASN A 304 20.95 34.04 22.42
C ASN A 304 19.80 33.21 21.86
N CYS A 305 18.64 33.25 22.51
CA CYS A 305 17.42 32.64 21.99
C CYS A 305 17.07 33.24 20.63
N THR A 306 16.99 32.39 19.60
CA THR A 306 16.56 32.82 18.26
C THR A 306 15.14 33.40 18.32
N TYR A 307 14.29 32.74 19.12
CA TYR A 307 12.95 33.21 19.46
C TYR A 307 12.66 32.92 20.93
N THR A 308 11.95 33.84 21.59
CA THR A 308 11.55 33.73 22.99
C THR A 308 10.17 33.08 23.15
N THR A 309 9.99 31.90 22.56
CA THR A 309 8.79 31.06 22.68
C THR A 309 9.16 29.60 22.47
N ASP A 310 8.41 28.68 23.05
CA ASP A 310 8.44 27.28 22.63
C ASP A 310 7.92 27.13 21.18
N TYR A 311 8.45 26.15 20.46
CA TYR A 311 8.03 25.63 19.14
C TYR A 311 8.92 24.42 18.84
N GLY A 312 8.63 23.65 17.81
CA GLY A 312 9.51 22.53 17.44
C GLY A 312 8.92 21.47 16.51
N THR A 313 7.72 21.66 15.96
CA THR A 313 7.05 20.67 15.13
C THR A 313 6.54 21.31 13.84
N ASP A 314 7.29 21.19 12.75
CA ASP A 314 6.93 21.67 11.41
C ASP A 314 6.75 20.50 10.44
N ILE A 315 5.62 19.81 10.57
CA ILE A 315 5.25 18.68 9.72
C ILE A 315 5.22 19.11 8.25
N SER A 316 4.64 20.28 7.94
CA SER A 316 4.57 20.78 6.57
C SER A 316 5.95 21.08 5.99
N GLY A 317 6.88 21.59 6.79
CA GLY A 317 8.27 21.87 6.43
C GLY A 317 9.03 20.58 6.18
N GLY A 318 8.85 19.57 7.04
CA GLY A 318 9.37 18.21 6.83
C GLY A 318 8.87 17.58 5.52
N LEU A 319 7.56 17.65 5.26
CA LEU A 319 6.96 17.16 4.01
C LEU A 319 7.46 17.94 2.78
N THR A 320 7.59 19.26 2.90
CA THR A 320 8.10 20.11 1.82
C THR A 320 9.57 19.78 1.52
N GLY A 321 10.38 19.60 2.56
CA GLY A 321 11.78 19.22 2.45
C GLY A 321 11.94 17.84 1.81
N VAL A 322 11.23 16.82 2.30
CA VAL A 322 11.33 15.47 1.71
C VAL A 322 10.81 15.44 0.26
N ASN A 323 9.81 16.27 -0.05
CA ASN A 323 9.34 16.44 -1.43
C ASN A 323 10.47 16.90 -2.38
N THR A 324 11.38 17.78 -1.94
CA THR A 324 12.50 18.23 -2.79
C THR A 324 13.53 17.15 -3.11
N VAL A 325 13.69 16.14 -2.24
CA VAL A 325 14.71 15.08 -2.42
C VAL A 325 14.17 13.85 -3.14
N MET A 326 12.85 13.67 -3.17
CA MET A 326 12.22 12.58 -3.93
C MET A 326 12.32 12.83 -5.44
N PRO A 327 12.74 11.84 -6.25
CA PRO A 327 12.75 11.95 -7.70
C PRO A 327 11.33 11.95 -8.29
N ALA A 328 11.20 12.10 -9.60
CA ALA A 328 9.93 11.85 -10.28
C ALA A 328 9.62 10.34 -10.25
N PRO A 329 8.42 9.92 -9.80
CA PRO A 329 8.05 8.51 -9.75
C PRO A 329 7.89 7.92 -11.16
N GLY A 330 8.36 6.69 -11.33
CA GLY A 330 8.11 5.88 -12.52
C GLY A 330 6.98 4.88 -12.28
N THR A 331 6.86 3.89 -13.18
CA THR A 331 5.84 2.84 -13.03
C THR A 331 6.28 1.71 -12.12
N GLY A 332 7.59 1.61 -11.83
CA GLY A 332 8.19 0.61 -10.95
C GLY A 332 8.39 -0.75 -11.61
N THR A 333 8.43 -0.83 -12.93
CA THR A 333 8.74 -2.07 -13.66
C THR A 333 10.25 -2.38 -13.64
N ASN A 334 10.60 -3.58 -14.10
CA ASN A 334 11.99 -3.97 -14.36
C ASN A 334 12.44 -3.63 -15.80
N GLN A 335 11.68 -2.82 -16.54
CA GLN A 335 12.04 -2.42 -17.91
C GLN A 335 13.14 -1.36 -17.89
N ALA A 336 14.03 -1.41 -18.88
CA ALA A 336 15.10 -0.44 -19.01
C ALA A 336 14.53 0.98 -19.20
N GLY A 337 15.02 1.94 -18.39
CA GLY A 337 14.59 3.34 -18.44
C GLY A 337 13.39 3.69 -17.56
N ASP A 338 12.75 2.70 -16.91
CA ASP A 338 11.73 2.96 -15.89
C ASP A 338 12.35 3.18 -14.51
N THR A 339 11.67 3.94 -13.66
CA THR A 339 12.10 4.24 -12.28
C THR A 339 11.12 3.68 -11.25
N PRO A 340 11.54 3.48 -9.99
CA PRO A 340 10.66 3.03 -8.92
C PRO A 340 9.46 3.96 -8.71
N GLN A 341 8.40 3.42 -8.09
CA GLN A 341 7.37 4.27 -7.50
C GLN A 341 7.89 4.87 -6.19
N GLU A 342 7.46 6.07 -5.86
CA GLU A 342 7.91 6.81 -4.68
C GLU A 342 6.80 6.84 -3.62
N VAL A 343 7.15 6.56 -2.35
CA VAL A 343 6.21 6.56 -1.24
C VAL A 343 6.81 7.24 -0.01
N VAL A 344 6.11 8.23 0.53
CA VAL A 344 6.43 8.84 1.84
C VAL A 344 5.64 8.12 2.93
N PHE A 345 6.31 7.70 3.99
CA PHE A 345 5.70 7.26 5.24
C PHE A 345 5.84 8.37 6.27
N LEU A 346 4.75 9.08 6.55
CA LEU A 346 4.68 10.08 7.60
C LEU A 346 4.24 9.41 8.90
N VAL A 347 5.07 9.48 9.94
CA VAL A 347 4.74 9.01 11.30
C VAL A 347 4.76 10.20 12.24
N THR A 348 3.60 10.61 12.76
CA THR A 348 3.45 11.86 13.54
C THR A 348 2.17 11.83 14.39
N ASP A 349 2.10 12.71 15.38
CA ASP A 349 0.88 13.02 16.13
C ASP A 349 0.00 14.09 15.46
N GLY A 350 0.45 14.68 14.35
CA GLY A 350 -0.36 15.51 13.47
C GLY A 350 -0.57 16.96 13.90
N VAL A 351 0.04 17.41 15.00
CA VAL A 351 -0.06 18.79 15.46
C VAL A 351 1.22 19.54 15.12
N GLU A 352 1.09 20.59 14.30
CA GLU A 352 2.16 21.55 14.07
C GLU A 352 2.27 22.51 15.25
N ASP A 353 3.50 22.85 15.58
CA ASP A 353 3.88 23.91 16.51
C ASP A 353 5.14 24.60 15.97
N LYS A 354 4.91 25.57 15.08
CA LYS A 354 5.96 26.20 14.26
C LYS A 354 5.84 27.71 14.22
N LEU A 355 6.90 28.36 13.77
CA LEU A 355 6.92 29.79 13.53
C LEU A 355 6.56 30.09 12.08
N ILE A 356 5.65 31.04 11.88
CA ILE A 356 5.20 31.50 10.56
C ILE A 356 5.41 33.01 10.42
N PRO A 357 5.57 33.53 9.20
CA PRO A 357 5.55 34.97 8.96
C PRO A 357 4.20 35.58 9.35
N LYS A 358 4.22 36.75 9.99
CA LYS A 358 3.01 37.52 10.34
C LYS A 358 2.25 38.00 9.11
N THR A 359 2.98 38.33 8.05
CA THR A 359 2.42 38.71 6.75
C THR A 359 2.63 37.57 5.77
N GLY A 360 1.55 37.05 5.20
CA GLY A 360 1.59 35.96 4.20
C GLY A 360 1.71 34.54 4.78
N GLY A 361 1.91 34.38 6.09
CA GLY A 361 1.80 33.08 6.75
C GLY A 361 0.33 32.66 6.89
N SER A 362 0.08 31.34 6.80
CA SER A 362 -1.23 30.74 7.00
C SER A 362 -1.26 29.94 8.30
N CYS A 363 -2.33 30.11 9.07
CA CYS A 363 -2.62 29.36 10.28
C CYS A 363 -4.14 29.30 10.46
N ASP A 364 -4.64 28.22 11.06
CA ASP A 364 -6.04 28.08 11.39
C ASP A 364 -6.53 29.26 12.27
N PRO A 365 -7.82 29.64 12.16
CA PRO A 365 -8.40 30.64 13.06
C PRO A 365 -8.18 30.27 14.53
N ASN A 366 -7.73 31.24 15.33
CA ASN A 366 -7.41 31.08 16.76
C ASN A 366 -6.28 30.08 17.09
N ALA A 367 -5.50 29.62 16.10
CA ALA A 367 -4.32 28.78 16.29
C ALA A 367 -3.02 29.59 16.44
N THR A 368 -3.06 30.91 16.31
CA THR A 368 -1.88 31.77 16.42
C THR A 368 -1.62 32.27 17.85
N TYR A 369 -0.33 32.32 18.22
CA TYR A 369 0.17 32.94 19.43
C TYR A 369 1.07 34.15 19.07
N ALA A 370 0.73 35.32 19.60
CA ALA A 370 1.55 36.52 19.43
C ALA A 370 2.84 36.38 20.24
N LEU A 371 3.98 36.53 19.58
CA LEU A 371 5.27 36.47 20.26
C LEU A 371 5.42 37.67 21.23
N PRO A 372 6.19 37.54 22.32
CA PRO A 372 6.28 38.54 23.39
C PRO A 372 6.70 39.96 22.95
N THR A 373 7.30 40.08 21.77
CA THR A 373 7.79 41.35 21.23
C THR A 373 6.74 41.99 20.31
N ALA A 374 6.27 43.20 20.66
CA ALA A 374 5.26 43.96 19.91
C ALA A 374 5.59 44.20 18.42
N ASN A 375 6.86 44.04 18.01
CA ASN A 375 7.36 44.20 16.64
C ASN A 375 7.79 42.88 15.98
N SER A 376 7.35 41.72 16.49
CA SER A 376 7.68 40.44 15.85
C SER A 376 7.09 40.37 14.43
N THR A 377 7.94 40.02 13.46
CA THR A 377 7.55 39.69 12.08
C THR A 377 7.08 38.25 11.94
N THR A 378 7.14 37.46 13.03
CA THR A 378 6.72 36.06 13.10
C THR A 378 5.65 35.84 14.18
N LEU A 379 4.83 34.81 13.98
CA LEU A 379 3.83 34.30 14.89
C LEU A 379 4.10 32.82 15.13
N ARG A 380 3.77 32.31 16.32
CA ARG A 380 3.73 30.86 16.56
C ARG A 380 2.36 30.33 16.16
N CYS A 381 2.30 29.22 15.43
CA CYS A 381 1.08 28.59 14.94
C CYS A 381 1.00 27.17 15.49
N GLN A 382 -0.09 26.88 16.20
CA GLN A 382 -0.39 25.57 16.80
C GLN A 382 -1.67 24.99 16.21
N GLN A 383 -1.54 24.11 15.23
CA GLN A 383 -2.68 23.64 14.42
C GLN A 383 -2.49 22.21 13.92
N PRO A 384 -3.55 21.53 13.46
CA PRO A 384 -3.42 20.32 12.66
C PRO A 384 -2.69 20.59 11.33
N LEU A 385 -1.95 19.59 10.83
CA LEU A 385 -1.22 19.66 9.54
C LEU A 385 -1.97 20.43 8.44
N ASP A 386 -1.31 21.43 7.85
CA ASP A 386 -1.73 22.02 6.57
C ASP A 386 -1.53 21.01 5.43
N THR A 387 -2.64 20.56 4.84
CA THR A 387 -2.64 19.48 3.85
C THR A 387 -2.27 19.94 2.43
N THR A 388 -1.98 21.22 2.22
CA THR A 388 -1.61 21.77 0.91
C THR A 388 -0.35 21.09 0.37
N VAL A 389 0.64 20.85 1.23
CA VAL A 389 1.88 20.13 0.84
C VAL A 389 1.58 18.68 0.42
N CYS A 390 0.62 18.01 1.07
CA CYS A 390 0.22 16.66 0.71
C CYS A 390 -0.41 16.61 -0.69
N THR A 391 -1.16 17.65 -1.07
CA THR A 391 -1.70 17.79 -2.43
C THR A 391 -0.58 17.96 -3.44
N THR A 392 0.41 18.80 -3.15
CA THR A 392 1.60 18.98 -4.00
C THR A 392 2.36 17.68 -4.23
N ILE A 393 2.61 16.90 -3.17
CA ILE A 393 3.28 15.60 -3.26
C ILE A 393 2.45 14.62 -4.09
N LYS A 394 1.14 14.49 -3.80
CA LYS A 394 0.25 13.57 -4.53
C LYS A 394 0.10 13.91 -6.01
N ASN A 395 0.11 15.20 -6.36
CA ASN A 395 0.07 15.66 -7.76
C ASN A 395 1.31 15.27 -8.56
N ARG A 396 2.43 14.94 -7.90
CA ARG A 396 3.61 14.36 -8.56
C ARG A 396 3.49 12.86 -8.84
N GLY A 397 2.41 12.22 -8.42
CA GLY A 397 2.24 10.76 -8.48
C GLY A 397 2.88 10.01 -7.30
N ILE A 398 3.31 10.73 -6.26
CA ILE A 398 3.93 10.15 -5.07
C ILE A 398 2.82 9.77 -4.07
N ARG A 399 2.90 8.57 -3.50
CA ARG A 399 1.94 8.12 -2.48
C ARG A 399 2.37 8.55 -1.10
N ILE A 400 1.40 8.89 -0.24
CA ILE A 400 1.64 9.23 1.16
C ILE A 400 0.92 8.20 2.02
N ALA A 401 1.70 7.45 2.79
CA ALA A 401 1.21 6.60 3.85
C ALA A 401 1.36 7.35 5.18
N VAL A 402 0.29 7.44 5.95
CA VAL A 402 0.28 8.17 7.23
C VAL A 402 -0.02 7.20 8.36
N LEU A 403 0.91 7.13 9.32
CA LEU A 403 0.71 6.49 10.61
C LEU A 403 0.54 7.58 11.67
N TYR A 404 -0.70 7.76 12.11
CA TYR A 404 -1.05 8.72 13.14
C TYR A 404 -0.87 8.10 14.53
N THR A 405 0.10 8.61 15.29
CA THR A 405 0.25 8.30 16.72
C THR A 405 -0.68 9.22 17.50
N GLU A 406 -1.86 8.74 17.87
CA GLU A 406 -2.97 9.60 18.29
C GLU A 406 -2.57 10.65 19.32
N TYR A 407 -2.88 11.92 19.06
CA TYR A 407 -2.57 13.00 19.99
C TYR A 407 -3.41 12.80 21.25
N LEU A 408 -2.76 12.46 22.36
CA LEU A 408 -3.45 12.12 23.60
C LEU A 408 -4.26 13.31 24.12
N GLN A 409 -5.49 13.05 24.54
CA GLN A 409 -6.28 14.07 25.23
C GLN A 409 -5.75 14.26 26.64
N LEU A 410 -5.30 15.47 26.96
CA LEU A 410 -4.76 15.85 28.27
C LEU A 410 -5.76 16.74 29.02
N SER A 411 -5.59 16.89 30.34
CA SER A 411 -6.46 17.73 31.18
C SER A 411 -5.83 19.07 31.56
N ASP A 412 -4.63 19.38 31.08
CA ASP A 412 -3.94 20.62 31.43
C ASP A 412 -4.54 21.85 30.71
N SER A 413 -4.28 23.03 31.27
CA SER A 413 -4.84 24.31 30.79
C SER A 413 -4.37 24.68 29.38
N TRP A 414 -3.15 24.29 29.00
CA TRP A 414 -2.64 24.59 27.66
C TRP A 414 -3.35 23.71 26.63
N TYR A 415 -3.40 22.40 26.84
CA TYR A 415 -4.08 21.48 25.93
C TYR A 415 -5.56 21.86 25.76
N THR A 416 -6.26 22.10 26.87
CA THR A 416 -7.69 22.41 26.86
C THR A 416 -8.00 23.72 26.13
N SER A 417 -7.13 24.73 26.23
CA SER A 417 -7.33 26.01 25.54
C SER A 417 -6.82 26.05 24.09
N ARG A 418 -5.91 25.16 23.70
CA ARG A 418 -5.22 25.24 22.40
C ARG A 418 -5.53 24.08 21.46
N ILE A 419 -5.37 22.85 21.93
CA ILE A 419 -5.39 21.66 21.07
C ILE A 419 -6.74 20.95 21.10
N SER A 420 -7.47 21.03 22.21
CA SER A 420 -8.76 20.33 22.38
C SER A 420 -9.77 20.64 21.26
N GLN A 421 -9.80 21.88 20.77
CA GLN A 421 -10.68 22.31 19.66
C GLN A 421 -10.45 21.49 18.38
N PHE A 422 -9.23 21.01 18.16
CA PHE A 422 -8.86 20.21 16.99
C PHE A 422 -8.89 18.71 17.27
N ASN A 423 -8.86 18.33 18.54
CA ASN A 423 -8.77 16.95 18.99
C ASN A 423 -10.14 16.39 19.45
N ASN A 424 -11.18 17.22 19.46
CA ASN A 424 -12.56 16.84 19.77
C ASN A 424 -13.32 16.39 18.50
N PRO A 425 -14.29 15.45 18.60
CA PRO A 425 -14.79 14.84 19.85
C PRO A 425 -13.90 13.72 20.40
N SER A 426 -13.00 13.16 19.60
CA SER A 426 -12.00 12.18 20.05
C SER A 426 -10.72 12.30 19.24
N SER A 427 -9.61 11.76 19.76
CA SER A 427 -8.33 11.72 19.07
C SER A 427 -8.38 11.04 17.70
N SER A 428 -9.28 10.08 17.51
CA SER A 428 -9.46 9.33 16.28
C SER A 428 -10.39 9.98 15.24
N THR A 429 -11.18 10.99 15.63
CA THR A 429 -12.20 11.60 14.74
C THR A 429 -12.13 13.12 14.65
N GLY A 430 -11.29 13.77 15.46
CA GLY A 430 -11.09 15.20 15.43
C GLY A 430 -10.42 15.71 14.14
N THR A 431 -10.28 17.03 14.05
CA THR A 431 -9.63 17.72 12.93
C THR A 431 -8.20 17.23 12.68
N ILE A 432 -7.45 16.87 13.73
CA ILE A 432 -6.11 16.27 13.60
C ILE A 432 -6.17 14.97 12.77
N ALA A 433 -7.01 14.02 13.19
CA ALA A 433 -7.17 12.74 12.52
C ALA A 433 -7.64 12.90 11.06
N THR A 434 -8.66 13.74 10.85
CA THR A 434 -9.25 13.95 9.53
C THR A 434 -8.29 14.63 8.55
N ARG A 435 -7.47 15.61 8.99
CA ARG A 435 -6.45 16.22 8.13
C ARG A 435 -5.34 15.23 7.78
N LEU A 436 -4.84 14.46 8.75
CA LEU A 436 -3.88 13.39 8.48
C LEU A 436 -4.44 12.34 7.51
N GLN A 437 -5.70 11.93 7.67
CA GLN A 437 -6.36 11.01 6.75
C GLN A 437 -6.51 11.60 5.34
N SER A 438 -6.82 12.90 5.22
CA SER A 438 -6.92 13.58 3.92
C SER A 438 -5.55 13.81 3.25
N CYS A 439 -4.48 13.92 4.05
CA CYS A 439 -3.11 13.98 3.57
C CYS A 439 -2.72 12.65 2.92
N ALA A 440 -3.05 11.53 3.57
CA ALA A 440 -2.78 10.19 3.08
C ALA A 440 -3.37 9.95 1.68
N SER A 441 -2.73 9.06 0.92
CA SER A 441 -3.31 8.49 -0.30
C SER A 441 -4.41 7.48 0.05
N PRO A 442 -5.34 7.18 -0.88
CA PRO A 442 -6.46 6.28 -0.61
C PRO A 442 -6.03 4.94 -0.01
N GLY A 443 -6.63 4.58 1.13
CA GLY A 443 -6.34 3.33 1.85
C GLY A 443 -5.02 3.29 2.63
N LEU A 444 -4.22 4.37 2.62
CA LEU A 444 -2.90 4.43 3.25
C LEU A 444 -2.87 5.28 4.54
N TYR A 445 -3.95 5.23 5.31
CA TYR A 445 -4.04 5.85 6.64
C TYR A 445 -4.22 4.77 7.71
N ALA A 446 -3.48 4.89 8.80
CA ALA A 446 -3.64 4.09 10.01
C ALA A 446 -3.46 5.00 11.24
N SER A 447 -4.18 4.72 12.32
CA SER A 447 -3.97 5.37 13.61
C SER A 447 -3.65 4.36 14.70
N VAL A 448 -2.94 4.80 15.74
CA VAL A 448 -2.58 4.01 16.90
C VAL A 448 -2.86 4.81 18.15
N GLN A 449 -3.71 4.29 19.02
CA GLN A 449 -3.98 4.88 20.33
C GLN A 449 -2.85 4.58 21.32
N THR A 450 -2.86 5.26 22.46
CA THR A 450 -1.90 5.00 23.55
C THR A 450 -1.94 3.56 24.02
N GLY A 451 -0.76 2.95 24.13
CA GLY A 451 -0.62 1.51 24.40
C GLY A 451 -0.87 0.60 23.20
N GLY A 452 -1.22 1.14 22.03
CA GLY A 452 -1.34 0.40 20.79
C GLY A 452 0.02 0.03 20.19
N ASP A 453 0.02 -1.01 19.35
CA ASP A 453 1.23 -1.55 18.74
C ASP A 453 1.61 -0.75 17.47
N ILE A 454 2.48 0.26 17.64
CA ILE A 454 3.01 1.08 16.55
C ILE A 454 3.77 0.23 15.53
N SER A 455 4.48 -0.81 15.98
CA SER A 455 5.22 -1.71 15.10
C SER A 455 4.27 -2.49 14.19
N ALA A 456 3.23 -3.12 14.75
CA ALA A 456 2.23 -3.83 13.97
C ALA A 456 1.49 -2.89 13.00
N ALA A 457 1.15 -1.68 13.44
CA ALA A 457 0.47 -0.71 12.59
C ALA A 457 1.34 -0.24 11.41
N LEU A 458 2.61 0.08 11.65
CA LEU A 458 3.56 0.45 10.59
C LEU A 458 3.80 -0.70 9.62
N THR A 459 3.98 -1.92 10.13
CA THR A 459 4.12 -3.14 9.33
C THR A 459 2.89 -3.38 8.45
N ASN A 460 1.68 -3.30 9.01
CA ASN A 460 0.44 -3.48 8.25
C ASN A 460 0.25 -2.39 7.19
N LEU A 461 0.58 -1.14 7.52
CA LEU A 461 0.53 -0.04 6.56
C LEU A 461 1.53 -0.25 5.42
N PHE A 462 2.75 -0.70 5.73
CA PHE A 462 3.75 -1.08 4.73
C PHE A 462 3.25 -2.21 3.81
N ILE A 463 2.71 -3.28 4.38
CA ILE A 463 2.18 -4.41 3.60
C ILE A 463 1.04 -3.93 2.68
N LYS A 464 0.15 -3.05 3.14
CA LYS A 464 -0.88 -2.45 2.28
C LYS A 464 -0.28 -1.70 1.09
N VAL A 465 0.75 -0.88 1.32
CA VAL A 465 1.46 -0.18 0.24
C VAL A 465 2.06 -1.18 -0.75
N ALA A 466 2.78 -2.19 -0.24
CA ALA A 466 3.47 -3.19 -1.02
C ALA A 466 2.57 -4.17 -1.78
N SER A 467 1.32 -4.34 -1.35
CA SER A 467 0.35 -5.27 -1.95
C SER A 467 -0.69 -4.60 -2.85
N SER A 468 -0.90 -3.28 -2.74
CA SER A 468 -1.94 -2.51 -3.46
C SER A 468 -1.88 -2.54 -4.99
N THR A 469 -0.89 -3.20 -5.58
CA THR A 469 -0.54 -3.13 -7.01
C THR A 469 -0.56 -4.48 -7.73
N ALA A 470 -0.57 -5.61 -7.01
CA ALA A 470 -0.61 -6.93 -7.62
C ALA A 470 -2.06 -7.46 -7.65
N SER A 471 -2.54 -7.87 -8.82
CA SER A 471 -3.89 -8.44 -8.97
C SER A 471 -3.96 -9.38 -10.16
N LEU A 472 -4.85 -10.37 -10.08
CA LEU A 472 -5.25 -11.23 -11.20
C LEU A 472 -6.69 -10.86 -11.57
N VAL A 473 -6.95 -10.60 -12.85
CA VAL A 473 -8.29 -10.36 -13.38
C VAL A 473 -8.48 -11.28 -14.58
N GLN A 474 -9.55 -12.06 -14.56
CA GLN A 474 -9.94 -12.95 -15.64
C GLN A 474 -11.01 -12.28 -16.50
#